data_AF-A0A067CN07-F1
#
_entry.id   AF-A0A067CN07-F1
#
_cell.length_a   1.000
_cell.length_b   1.000
_cell.length_c   1.000
_cell.angle_alpha   90.00
_cell.angle_beta   90.00
_cell.angle_gamma   90.00
#
_symmetry.space_group_name_H-M   'P 1'
#
loop_
_entity.id
_entity.type
_entity.pdbx_description
1 polymer ?
#
loop_
_entity_poly.entity_id
_entity_poly.type
_entity_poly.pdbx_seq_one_letter_code
_entity_poly.pdbx_strand_id
1 'polypeptide(L)'
;MAVRLEIEDRGAGRWIAATKDVAPGTLLLTSTPFATVLSPSLWTERCQACFEPGSLARCAAASFMLGSKQCQLSDWRLQHKLECPRLERLVVTANAYSVVADALLVARTLRLVSAFPAQNEARSLDDRSTHPWNLVWSEADRAAVHSTAAIVDHTGLLPSSMSYTLSDIEEMLCRFHTNNFTITDEILLDIGSGCYPWAAMVNHSCDANCTVTFAPKSHELQMRALRPIAAGEEITHAYMDVAIPATKRRRQLQAQYHFDCSCARCTSPTSFDLVSDAGTDGGPIDSGASPDLARATQLVAAAVPMSPQEAITCLREALVLRSAHLHALNVDVLEVHSHLLTQYLAARDFENARGAARAMWTFYEAMYPTTHAMAGLHLYTLGDLEAQWPERLGESRAHLQEAHRILAITHGREHPLVHGLRSVLASMP
;
A
#
# COMPACT_ATOMS: atom_id res chain seq x y z
N MET A 1 -10.13 15.78 20.25
CA MET A 1 -9.43 14.88 19.31
C MET A 1 -8.00 15.36 19.14
N ALA A 2 -7.12 14.61 18.46
CA ALA A 2 -5.79 15.10 18.10
C ALA A 2 -5.82 15.95 16.83
N VAL A 3 -6.84 15.80 15.97
CA VAL A 3 -6.92 16.44 14.65
C VAL A 3 -8.24 17.17 14.41
N ARG A 4 -8.25 18.11 13.44
CA ARG A 4 -9.41 18.87 12.95
C ARG A 4 -9.33 19.03 11.43
N LEU A 5 -10.46 18.95 10.74
CA LEU A 5 -10.56 19.29 9.31
C LEU A 5 -10.58 20.80 9.13
N GLU A 6 -9.74 21.29 8.22
CA GLU A 6 -9.67 22.67 7.79
C GLU A 6 -10.21 22.78 6.37
N ILE A 7 -11.13 23.72 6.17
CA ILE A 7 -11.81 23.97 4.89
C ILE A 7 -11.29 25.21 4.16
N GLU A 8 -10.48 26.03 4.84
CA GLU A 8 -9.83 27.19 4.23
C GLU A 8 -8.69 26.70 3.34
N ASP A 9 -8.88 26.89 2.02
CA ASP A 9 -7.92 26.49 1.01
C ASP A 9 -6.68 27.39 1.03
N ARG A 10 -5.50 26.76 1.14
CA ARG A 10 -4.18 27.41 1.11
C ARG A 10 -3.42 27.11 -0.18
N GLY A 11 -4.12 26.72 -1.25
CA GLY A 11 -3.56 26.28 -2.53
C GLY A 11 -3.45 24.76 -2.68
N ALA A 12 -4.06 23.98 -1.77
CA ALA A 12 -4.02 22.51 -1.75
C ALA A 12 -5.37 21.88 -1.37
N GLY A 13 -6.45 22.69 -1.34
CA GLY A 13 -7.78 22.25 -0.95
C GLY A 13 -7.94 22.11 0.57
N ARG A 14 -8.78 21.15 0.97
CA ARG A 14 -9.03 20.82 2.38
C ARG A 14 -7.82 20.08 2.96
N TRP A 15 -7.62 20.21 4.27
CA TRP A 15 -6.50 19.57 4.95
C TRP A 15 -6.82 19.24 6.40
N ILE A 16 -6.02 18.37 7.02
CA ILE A 16 -6.18 17.98 8.42
C ILE A 16 -5.09 18.64 9.26
N ALA A 17 -5.47 19.40 10.29
CA ALA A 17 -4.55 20.05 11.22
C ALA A 17 -4.47 19.32 12.56
N ALA A 18 -3.29 19.30 13.18
CA ALA A 18 -3.14 18.95 14.59
C ALA A 18 -3.79 20.01 15.49
N THR A 19 -4.57 19.59 16.49
CA THR A 19 -5.25 20.50 17.44
C THR A 19 -4.43 20.80 18.69
N LYS A 20 -3.34 20.05 18.88
CA LYS A 20 -2.40 20.13 20.01
C LYS A 20 -1.09 19.48 19.59
N ASP A 21 -0.05 19.64 20.40
CA ASP A 21 1.20 18.92 20.20
C ASP A 21 0.99 17.40 20.31
N VAL A 22 1.59 16.66 19.39
CA VAL A 22 1.45 15.20 19.28
C VAL A 22 2.82 14.53 19.36
N ALA A 23 2.91 13.47 20.16
CA ALA A 23 4.09 12.64 20.28
C ALA A 23 4.11 11.51 19.21
N PRO A 24 5.31 11.01 18.81
CA PRO A 24 5.42 9.84 17.93
C PRO A 24 4.64 8.62 18.45
N GLY A 25 4.02 7.88 17.53
CA GLY A 25 3.20 6.69 17.80
C GLY A 25 1.77 6.97 18.24
N THR A 26 1.42 8.25 18.47
CA THR A 26 0.04 8.65 18.79
C THR A 26 -0.87 8.32 17.61
N LEU A 27 -2.00 7.67 17.90
CA LEU A 27 -3.08 7.46 16.93
C LEU A 27 -3.78 8.80 16.69
N LEU A 28 -3.56 9.37 15.50
CA LEU A 28 -4.06 10.69 15.09
C LEU A 28 -5.53 10.61 14.65
N LEU A 29 -5.80 9.62 13.80
CA LEU A 29 -7.04 9.46 13.06
C LEU A 29 -7.31 7.97 12.83
N THR A 30 -8.58 7.58 12.93
CA THR A 30 -9.08 6.31 12.42
C THR A 30 -10.19 6.56 11.40
N SER A 31 -10.30 5.67 10.40
CA SER A 31 -11.37 5.72 9.41
C SER A 31 -11.89 4.32 9.14
N THR A 32 -13.16 4.08 9.48
CA THR A 32 -13.87 2.89 9.04
C THR A 32 -14.04 2.93 7.52
N PRO A 33 -13.84 1.81 6.80
CA PRO A 33 -14.08 1.80 5.36
C PRO A 33 -15.55 2.04 5.04
N PHE A 34 -15.80 2.84 4.01
CA PHE A 34 -17.13 2.93 3.42
C PHE A 34 -17.47 1.66 2.65
N ALA A 35 -16.52 1.16 1.85
CA ALA A 35 -16.56 -0.12 1.18
C ALA A 35 -15.14 -0.67 1.00
N THR A 36 -14.99 -2.00 0.93
CA THR A 36 -13.72 -2.68 0.65
C THR A 36 -13.91 -3.80 -0.36
N VAL A 37 -12.83 -4.19 -1.04
CA VAL A 37 -12.76 -5.35 -1.94
C VAL A 37 -11.43 -6.07 -1.73
N LEU A 38 -11.48 -7.40 -1.57
CA LEU A 38 -10.29 -8.25 -1.53
C LEU A 38 -9.67 -8.31 -2.92
N SER A 39 -8.35 -8.19 -3.02
CA SER A 39 -7.63 -8.33 -4.27
C SER A 39 -8.02 -9.64 -4.98
N PRO A 40 -8.42 -9.59 -6.27
CA PRO A 40 -8.80 -10.79 -7.02
C PRO A 40 -7.75 -11.88 -7.10
N SER A 41 -6.46 -11.53 -7.01
CA SER A 41 -5.37 -12.50 -6.95
C SER A 41 -5.37 -13.35 -5.67
N LEU A 42 -6.03 -12.89 -4.60
CA LEU A 42 -6.04 -13.54 -3.28
C LEU A 42 -7.36 -14.24 -2.96
N TRP A 43 -8.30 -14.31 -3.90
CA TRP A 43 -9.64 -14.85 -3.67
C TRP A 43 -9.67 -16.31 -3.24
N THR A 44 -8.64 -17.09 -3.56
CA THR A 44 -8.50 -18.50 -3.18
C THR A 44 -7.83 -18.70 -1.82
N GLU A 45 -7.16 -17.67 -1.30
CA GLU A 45 -6.25 -17.77 -0.15
C GLU A 45 -6.74 -16.99 1.06
N ARG A 46 -7.67 -16.05 0.87
CA ARG A 46 -8.17 -15.16 1.91
C ARG A 46 -9.69 -15.08 1.92
N CYS A 47 -10.25 -14.79 3.08
CA CYS A 47 -11.68 -14.58 3.24
C CYS A 47 -12.13 -13.28 2.55
N GLN A 48 -13.15 -13.33 1.70
CA GLN A 48 -13.73 -12.17 0.99
C GLN A 48 -14.25 -11.05 1.92
N ALA A 49 -14.59 -11.37 3.17
CA ALA A 49 -15.15 -10.41 4.11
C ALA A 49 -14.07 -9.75 4.99
N CYS A 50 -13.24 -10.57 5.66
CA CYS A 50 -12.26 -10.09 6.64
C CYS A 50 -10.81 -10.11 6.14
N PHE A 51 -10.56 -10.59 4.92
CA PHE A 51 -9.24 -10.72 4.25
C PHE A 51 -8.20 -11.57 4.98
N GLU A 52 -8.59 -12.21 6.09
CA GLU A 52 -7.73 -13.14 6.80
C GLU A 52 -7.57 -14.45 6.01
N PRO A 53 -6.37 -15.05 6.02
CA PRO A 53 -6.17 -16.42 5.57
C PRO A 53 -6.76 -17.42 6.59
N GLY A 54 -6.76 -18.71 6.24
CA GLY A 54 -7.06 -19.80 7.19
C GLY A 54 -8.06 -20.83 6.66
N SER A 55 -8.92 -21.34 7.54
CA SER A 55 -9.95 -22.31 7.17
C SER A 55 -11.07 -21.62 6.39
N LEU A 56 -11.08 -21.81 5.07
CA LEU A 56 -12.00 -21.17 4.15
C LEU A 56 -13.03 -22.17 3.60
N ALA A 57 -14.28 -21.74 3.53
CA ALA A 57 -15.36 -22.43 2.84
C ALA A 57 -15.65 -21.73 1.51
N ARG A 58 -15.67 -22.53 0.43
CA ARG A 58 -16.06 -22.05 -0.89
C ARG A 58 -17.57 -21.91 -0.99
N CYS A 59 -18.05 -20.80 -1.56
CA CYS A 59 -19.45 -20.68 -1.95
C CYS A 59 -19.82 -21.74 -3.01
N ALA A 60 -20.96 -22.40 -2.88
CA ALA A 60 -21.37 -23.42 -3.84
C ALA A 60 -21.64 -22.86 -5.26
N ALA A 61 -21.96 -21.56 -5.36
CA ALA A 61 -22.33 -20.91 -6.61
C ALA A 61 -21.21 -20.06 -7.24
N ALA A 62 -20.08 -19.84 -6.56
CA ALA A 62 -18.96 -19.04 -7.08
C ALA A 62 -17.62 -19.43 -6.44
N SER A 63 -16.52 -18.87 -6.94
CA SER A 63 -15.18 -19.09 -6.38
C SER A 63 -14.87 -18.20 -5.16
N PHE A 64 -15.88 -17.64 -4.51
CA PHE A 64 -15.69 -16.86 -3.28
C PHE A 64 -15.34 -17.76 -2.09
N MET A 65 -14.27 -17.40 -1.39
CA MET A 65 -13.81 -18.04 -0.16
C MET A 65 -14.23 -17.23 1.06
N LEU A 66 -14.90 -17.87 2.01
CA LEU A 66 -15.40 -17.25 3.23
C LEU A 66 -14.91 -18.04 4.44
N GLY A 67 -14.33 -17.36 5.44
CA GLY A 67 -13.73 -18.03 6.60
C GLY A 67 -14.77 -18.54 7.58
N SER A 68 -15.43 -17.63 8.31
CA SER A 68 -16.39 -17.99 9.35
C SER A 68 -17.84 -17.90 8.88
N LYS A 69 -18.74 -18.62 9.56
CA LYS A 69 -20.20 -18.48 9.36
C LYS A 69 -20.66 -17.02 9.55
N GLN A 70 -20.03 -16.28 10.45
CA GLN A 70 -20.29 -14.86 10.63
C GLN A 70 -19.90 -14.04 9.40
N CYS A 71 -18.71 -14.30 8.84
CA CYS A 71 -18.26 -13.67 7.59
C CYS A 71 -19.26 -13.94 6.46
N GLN A 72 -19.66 -15.20 6.27
CA GLN A 72 -20.62 -15.59 5.24
C GLN A 72 -21.96 -14.84 5.37
N LEU A 73 -22.53 -14.75 6.57
CA LEU A 73 -23.80 -14.06 6.79
C LEU A 73 -23.68 -12.55 6.57
N SER A 74 -22.59 -11.93 7.05
CA SER A 74 -22.35 -10.49 6.90
C SER A 74 -22.15 -10.10 5.43
N ASP A 75 -21.34 -10.87 4.71
CA ASP A 75 -21.01 -10.62 3.30
C ASP A 75 -22.21 -10.90 2.39
N TRP A 76 -22.98 -11.97 2.66
CA TRP A 76 -24.25 -12.26 1.95
C TRP A 76 -25.24 -11.11 2.03
N ARG A 77 -25.43 -10.56 3.23
CA ARG A 77 -26.39 -9.48 3.46
C ARG A 77 -26.05 -8.23 2.64
N LEU A 78 -24.76 -7.87 2.61
CA LEU A 78 -24.28 -6.60 2.09
C LEU A 78 -23.91 -6.65 0.60
N GLN A 79 -23.18 -7.68 0.15
CA GLN A 79 -22.52 -7.68 -1.15
C GLN A 79 -22.74 -8.98 -1.94
N HIS A 80 -22.42 -10.13 -1.35
CA HIS A 80 -22.26 -11.39 -2.06
C HIS A 80 -23.51 -11.86 -2.82
N LYS A 81 -24.72 -11.67 -2.26
CA LYS A 81 -25.96 -12.05 -2.96
C LYS A 81 -26.14 -11.33 -4.31
N LEU A 82 -25.57 -10.13 -4.44
CA LEU A 82 -25.64 -9.30 -5.64
C LEU A 82 -24.48 -9.62 -6.59
N GLU A 83 -23.30 -9.95 -6.06
CA GLU A 83 -22.09 -10.17 -6.85
C GLU A 83 -21.92 -11.61 -7.33
N CYS A 84 -22.22 -12.59 -6.48
CA CYS A 84 -21.96 -14.01 -6.72
C CYS A 84 -22.49 -14.51 -8.08
N PRO A 85 -23.74 -14.20 -8.51
CA PRO A 85 -24.25 -14.67 -9.79
C PRO A 85 -23.58 -14.03 -11.02
N ARG A 86 -22.81 -12.96 -10.84
CA ARG A 86 -22.24 -12.13 -11.93
C ARG A 86 -20.72 -12.24 -12.00
N LEU A 87 -20.10 -12.88 -11.02
CA LEU A 87 -18.65 -12.85 -10.82
C LEU A 87 -17.88 -13.47 -11.99
N GLU A 88 -18.34 -14.62 -12.49
CA GLU A 88 -17.71 -15.28 -13.64
C GLU A 88 -17.72 -14.37 -14.88
N ARG A 89 -18.90 -13.81 -15.20
CA ARG A 89 -19.04 -12.86 -16.31
C ARG A 89 -18.17 -11.62 -16.10
N LEU A 90 -18.10 -11.09 -14.88
CA LEU A 90 -17.29 -9.93 -14.55
C LEU A 90 -15.80 -10.21 -14.83
N VAL A 91 -15.27 -11.32 -14.31
CA VAL A 91 -13.85 -11.68 -14.49
C VAL A 91 -13.50 -11.85 -15.96
N VAL A 92 -14.35 -12.55 -16.73
CA VAL A 92 -14.15 -12.76 -18.17
C VAL A 92 -14.20 -11.43 -18.94
N THR A 93 -15.15 -10.55 -18.61
CA THR A 93 -15.32 -9.27 -19.33
C THR A 93 -14.21 -8.27 -19.00
N ALA A 94 -13.79 -8.21 -17.73
CA ALA A 94 -12.79 -7.26 -17.26
C ALA A 94 -11.37 -7.61 -17.73
N ASN A 95 -11.06 -8.90 -17.88
CA ASN A 95 -9.76 -9.40 -18.35
C ASN A 95 -8.52 -8.88 -17.58
N ALA A 96 -8.71 -8.26 -16.41
CA ALA A 96 -7.68 -7.73 -15.53
C ALA A 96 -8.19 -7.65 -14.08
N TYR A 97 -7.38 -8.08 -13.12
CA TYR A 97 -7.78 -8.06 -11.69
C TYR A 97 -8.01 -6.65 -11.14
N SER A 98 -7.26 -5.65 -11.59
CA SER A 98 -7.48 -4.25 -11.20
C SER A 98 -8.88 -3.76 -11.59
N VAL A 99 -9.30 -4.01 -12.83
CA VAL A 99 -10.63 -3.65 -13.35
C VAL A 99 -11.74 -4.37 -12.59
N VAL A 100 -11.55 -5.65 -12.24
CA VAL A 100 -12.49 -6.40 -11.40
C VAL A 100 -12.60 -5.76 -10.01
N ALA A 101 -11.48 -5.40 -9.39
CA ALA A 101 -11.47 -4.78 -8.06
C ALA A 101 -12.20 -3.43 -8.07
N ASP A 102 -11.94 -2.57 -9.07
CA ASP A 102 -12.59 -1.27 -9.22
C ASP A 102 -14.09 -1.41 -9.47
N ALA A 103 -14.49 -2.31 -10.36
CA ALA A 103 -15.89 -2.58 -10.68
C ALA A 103 -16.69 -3.04 -9.44
N LEU A 104 -16.09 -3.93 -8.63
CA LEU A 104 -16.70 -4.36 -7.37
C LEU A 104 -16.75 -3.20 -6.37
N LEU A 105 -15.66 -2.46 -6.20
CA LEU A 105 -15.59 -1.41 -5.19
C LEU A 105 -16.58 -0.28 -5.48
N VAL A 106 -16.74 0.11 -6.76
CA VAL A 106 -17.68 1.17 -7.14
C VAL A 106 -19.11 0.70 -6.98
N ALA A 107 -19.40 -0.54 -7.36
CA ALA A 107 -20.72 -1.12 -7.15
C ALA A 107 -21.07 -1.20 -5.65
N ARG A 108 -20.15 -1.71 -4.82
CA ARG A 108 -20.33 -1.77 -3.35
C ARG A 108 -20.59 -0.39 -2.76
N THR A 109 -19.85 0.62 -3.20
CA THR A 109 -19.98 2.00 -2.73
C THR A 109 -21.32 2.62 -3.14
N LEU A 110 -21.69 2.56 -4.42
CA LEU A 110 -22.95 3.13 -4.92
C LEU A 110 -24.18 2.48 -4.30
N ARG A 111 -24.14 1.16 -4.03
CA ARG A 111 -25.19 0.44 -3.32
C ARG A 111 -25.37 0.95 -1.88
N LEU A 112 -24.26 1.19 -1.18
CA LEU A 112 -24.28 1.70 0.19
C LEU A 112 -24.73 3.16 0.25
N VAL A 113 -24.27 3.99 -0.68
CA VAL A 113 -24.75 5.38 -0.84
C VAL A 113 -26.25 5.43 -1.06
N SER A 114 -26.79 4.59 -1.95
CA SER A 114 -28.23 4.54 -2.24
C SER A 114 -29.06 4.09 -1.04
N ALA A 115 -28.53 3.16 -0.23
CA ALA A 115 -29.20 2.69 0.99
C ALA A 115 -29.19 3.73 2.13
N PHE A 116 -28.26 4.69 2.11
CA PHE A 116 -28.08 5.72 3.12
C PHE A 116 -27.93 7.10 2.46
N PRO A 117 -29.00 7.64 1.84
CA PRO A 117 -28.93 8.94 1.20
C PRO A 117 -28.51 9.99 2.23
N ALA A 118 -27.69 10.96 1.80
CA ALA A 118 -27.05 12.00 2.62
C ALA A 118 -28.00 12.85 3.50
N GLN A 119 -29.32 12.64 3.39
CA GLN A 119 -30.38 13.33 4.15
C GLN A 119 -30.89 12.54 5.36
N ASN A 120 -30.43 11.29 5.60
CA ASN A 120 -30.86 10.49 6.75
C ASN A 120 -29.84 10.52 7.89
N GLU A 121 -30.17 11.28 8.94
CA GLU A 121 -29.48 11.41 10.24
C GLU A 121 -29.30 10.07 11.01
N ALA A 122 -29.74 8.93 10.47
CA ALA A 122 -29.71 7.62 11.12
C ALA A 122 -28.34 6.92 11.08
N ARG A 123 -27.41 7.39 10.23
CA ARG A 123 -26.01 7.48 10.63
C ARG A 123 -25.78 8.95 10.90
N SER A 124 -25.84 9.36 12.16
CA SER A 124 -24.99 10.44 12.65
C SER A 124 -23.56 9.96 12.44
N LEU A 125 -23.14 10.01 11.17
CA LEU A 125 -21.77 10.07 10.75
C LEU A 125 -21.19 11.16 11.65
N ASP A 126 -20.33 10.74 12.58
CA ASP A 126 -19.49 11.64 13.38
C ASP A 126 -18.96 12.75 12.44
N ASP A 127 -18.47 13.85 12.97
CA ASP A 127 -17.81 14.97 12.24
C ASP A 127 -16.55 14.51 11.42
N ARG A 128 -16.42 13.20 11.18
CA ARG A 128 -15.33 12.37 10.71
C ARG A 128 -15.76 11.44 9.58
N SER A 129 -16.81 11.76 8.82
CA SER A 129 -17.17 10.96 7.63
C SER A 129 -17.67 11.81 6.49
N THR A 130 -16.76 12.09 5.58
CA THR A 130 -17.05 12.65 4.26
C THR A 130 -17.92 11.67 3.48
N HIS A 131 -18.94 12.16 2.77
CA HIS A 131 -19.70 11.31 1.84
C HIS A 131 -18.81 10.99 0.62
N PRO A 132 -18.82 9.77 0.02
CA PRO A 132 -18.00 9.47 -1.17
C PRO A 132 -18.14 10.49 -2.31
N TRP A 133 -19.35 11.00 -2.57
CA TRP A 133 -19.57 12.07 -3.56
C TRP A 133 -18.84 13.40 -3.28
N ASN A 134 -18.39 13.64 -2.05
CA ASN A 134 -17.65 14.84 -1.66
C ASN A 134 -16.12 14.68 -1.77
N LEU A 135 -15.66 13.52 -2.27
CA LEU A 135 -14.25 13.29 -2.59
C LEU A 135 -13.83 14.09 -3.82
N VAL A 136 -12.54 14.43 -3.87
CA VAL A 136 -11.94 15.15 -4.99
C VAL A 136 -11.95 14.25 -6.24
N TRP A 137 -12.06 14.81 -7.43
CA TRP A 137 -11.91 14.07 -8.68
C TRP A 137 -11.49 14.99 -9.80
N SER A 138 -10.99 14.39 -10.88
CA SER A 138 -10.60 15.08 -12.10
C SER A 138 -11.38 14.54 -13.29
N GLU A 139 -11.95 15.44 -14.09
CA GLU A 139 -12.58 15.10 -15.37
C GLU A 139 -11.58 14.47 -16.35
N ALA A 140 -10.27 14.75 -16.18
CA ALA A 140 -9.22 14.16 -17.01
C ALA A 140 -9.15 12.62 -16.90
N ASP A 141 -9.64 12.04 -15.80
CA ASP A 141 -9.61 10.60 -15.57
C ASP A 141 -10.78 9.86 -16.27
N ARG A 142 -11.79 10.59 -16.75
CA ARG A 142 -13.04 9.98 -17.27
C ARG A 142 -12.78 8.99 -18.40
N ALA A 143 -11.90 9.33 -19.33
CA ALA A 143 -11.55 8.46 -20.45
C ALA A 143 -10.89 7.14 -20.00
N ALA A 144 -10.08 7.18 -18.93
CA ALA A 144 -9.40 6.01 -18.40
C ALA A 144 -10.36 5.04 -17.68
N VAL A 145 -11.45 5.55 -17.11
CA VAL A 145 -12.41 4.75 -16.34
C VAL A 145 -13.66 4.30 -17.13
N HIS A 146 -13.86 4.83 -18.33
CA HIS A 146 -15.06 4.56 -19.15
C HIS A 146 -15.32 3.06 -19.38
N SER A 147 -14.27 2.29 -19.71
CA SER A 147 -14.40 0.84 -19.94
C SER A 147 -14.85 0.11 -18.67
N THR A 148 -14.29 0.45 -17.52
CA THR A 148 -14.70 -0.08 -16.21
C THR A 148 -16.13 0.29 -15.88
N ALA A 149 -16.55 1.55 -16.15
CA ALA A 149 -17.92 1.99 -15.93
C ALA A 149 -18.92 1.20 -16.78
N ALA A 150 -18.62 0.99 -18.06
CA ALA A 150 -19.47 0.21 -18.97
C ALA A 150 -19.57 -1.27 -18.53
N ILE A 151 -18.50 -1.85 -17.98
CA ILE A 151 -18.53 -3.18 -17.38
C ILE A 151 -19.51 -3.22 -16.21
N VAL A 152 -19.47 -2.25 -15.30
CA VAL A 152 -20.37 -2.19 -14.14
C VAL A 152 -21.83 -2.07 -14.59
N ASP A 153 -22.10 -1.20 -15.56
CA ASP A 153 -23.43 -0.98 -16.13
C ASP A 153 -24.01 -2.28 -16.75
N HIS A 154 -23.22 -2.99 -17.57
CA HIS A 154 -23.68 -4.18 -18.29
C HIS A 154 -23.67 -5.50 -17.48
N THR A 155 -22.90 -5.57 -16.40
CA THR A 155 -22.80 -6.77 -15.54
C THR A 155 -23.97 -6.88 -14.56
N GLY A 156 -24.73 -5.80 -14.36
CA GLY A 156 -25.87 -5.77 -13.44
C GLY A 156 -25.46 -5.85 -11.98
N LEU A 157 -24.23 -5.44 -11.64
CA LEU A 157 -23.75 -5.32 -10.25
C LEU A 157 -24.56 -4.29 -9.45
N LEU A 158 -25.11 -3.29 -10.14
CA LEU A 158 -26.07 -2.35 -9.61
C LEU A 158 -27.49 -2.80 -9.95
N PRO A 159 -28.39 -2.98 -8.97
CA PRO A 159 -29.80 -3.24 -9.24
C PRO A 159 -30.42 -2.11 -10.06
N SER A 160 -31.26 -2.45 -11.05
CA SER A 160 -31.94 -1.47 -11.91
C SER A 160 -32.82 -0.46 -11.14
N SER A 161 -33.17 -0.77 -9.89
CA SER A 161 -33.93 0.12 -9.00
C SER A 161 -33.13 1.32 -8.46
N MET A 162 -31.80 1.35 -8.59
CA MET A 162 -30.96 2.43 -8.04
C MET A 162 -30.78 3.63 -8.99
N SER A 163 -31.26 3.54 -10.23
CA SER A 163 -31.31 4.65 -11.20
C SER A 163 -29.97 5.40 -11.43
N TYR A 164 -28.83 4.72 -11.28
CA TYR A 164 -27.53 5.29 -11.68
C TYR A 164 -27.33 5.19 -13.18
N THR A 165 -26.82 6.26 -13.78
CA THR A 165 -26.39 6.33 -15.19
C THR A 165 -24.94 5.90 -15.34
N LEU A 166 -24.50 5.64 -16.58
CA LEU A 166 -23.09 5.42 -16.88
C LEU A 166 -22.20 6.58 -16.40
N SER A 167 -22.68 7.83 -16.56
CA SER A 167 -21.94 9.02 -16.10
C SER A 167 -21.79 9.07 -14.59
N ASP A 168 -22.78 8.60 -13.81
CA ASP A 168 -22.65 8.55 -12.35
C ASP A 168 -21.58 7.55 -11.91
N ILE A 169 -21.46 6.43 -12.64
CA ILE A 169 -20.44 5.41 -12.39
C ILE A 169 -19.05 5.93 -12.75
N GLU A 170 -18.90 6.58 -13.91
CA GLU A 170 -17.65 7.23 -14.33
C GLU A 170 -17.20 8.28 -13.29
N GLU A 171 -18.12 9.14 -12.88
CA GLU A 171 -17.85 10.21 -11.92
C GLU A 171 -17.38 9.65 -10.56
N MET A 172 -17.97 8.54 -10.09
CA MET A 172 -17.49 7.86 -8.87
C MET A 172 -16.12 7.20 -9.08
N LEU A 173 -15.88 6.58 -10.24
CA LEU A 173 -14.58 5.98 -10.55
C LEU A 173 -13.45 7.03 -10.64
N CYS A 174 -13.73 8.23 -11.14
CA CYS A 174 -12.75 9.32 -11.15
C CYS A 174 -12.36 9.75 -9.72
N ARG A 175 -13.30 9.71 -8.76
CA ARG A 175 -12.98 9.91 -7.33
C ARG A 175 -12.10 8.80 -6.80
N PHE A 176 -12.32 7.55 -7.23
CA PHE A 176 -11.56 6.42 -6.72
C PHE A 176 -10.09 6.47 -7.12
N HIS A 177 -9.80 6.96 -8.33
CA HIS A 177 -8.45 7.09 -8.85
C HIS A 177 -7.52 7.93 -7.95
N THR A 178 -8.11 8.90 -7.23
CA THR A 178 -7.40 9.92 -6.43
C THR A 178 -7.58 9.77 -4.92
N ASN A 179 -8.50 8.94 -4.43
CA ASN A 179 -8.87 8.93 -3.00
C ASN A 179 -8.90 7.54 -2.35
N ASN A 180 -8.86 6.46 -3.12
CA ASN A 180 -8.91 5.12 -2.54
C ASN A 180 -7.57 4.72 -1.95
N PHE A 181 -7.63 3.84 -0.94
CA PHE A 181 -6.45 3.30 -0.28
C PHE A 181 -6.30 1.83 -0.63
N THR A 182 -5.07 1.44 -0.94
CA THR A 182 -4.67 0.03 -0.93
C THR A 182 -4.64 -0.45 0.52
N ILE A 183 -5.41 -1.48 0.81
CA ILE A 183 -5.44 -2.15 2.11
C ILE A 183 -4.28 -3.12 2.14
N THR A 184 -3.42 -2.99 3.15
CA THR A 184 -2.30 -3.89 3.37
C THR A 184 -2.48 -4.72 4.63
N ASP A 185 -1.80 -5.87 4.69
CA ASP A 185 -1.65 -6.63 5.93
C ASP A 185 -0.55 -6.05 6.84
N GLU A 186 -0.25 -6.73 7.95
CA GLU A 186 0.71 -6.30 8.96
C GLU A 186 2.17 -6.24 8.49
N ILE A 187 2.48 -6.82 7.33
CA ILE A 187 3.81 -6.75 6.72
C ILE A 187 3.79 -5.88 5.44
N LEU A 188 2.75 -5.05 5.30
CA LEU A 188 2.55 -4.10 4.21
C LEU A 188 2.38 -4.75 2.83
N LEU A 189 1.92 -6.00 2.77
CA LEU A 189 1.54 -6.61 1.49
C LEU A 189 0.14 -6.15 1.09
N ASP A 190 -0.01 -5.78 -0.17
CA ASP A 190 -1.29 -5.40 -0.76
C ASP A 190 -2.27 -6.57 -0.74
N ILE A 191 -3.38 -6.41 -0.02
CA ILE A 191 -4.43 -7.44 0.11
C ILE A 191 -5.77 -7.02 -0.49
N GLY A 192 -5.99 -5.72 -0.74
CA GLY A 192 -7.23 -5.25 -1.34
C GLY A 192 -7.28 -3.73 -1.47
N SER A 193 -8.47 -3.21 -1.73
CA SER A 193 -8.71 -1.77 -1.88
C SER A 193 -9.93 -1.34 -1.08
N GLY A 194 -9.92 -0.10 -0.59
CA GLY A 194 -11.06 0.46 0.13
C GLY A 194 -11.27 1.95 -0.10
N CYS A 195 -12.54 2.34 0.00
CA CYS A 195 -12.97 3.73 -0.01
C CYS A 195 -13.02 4.26 1.43
N TYR A 196 -12.16 5.22 1.76
CA TYR A 196 -12.04 5.82 3.09
C TYR A 196 -12.20 7.35 3.02
N PRO A 197 -13.42 7.87 2.85
CA PRO A 197 -13.61 9.29 2.58
C PRO A 197 -13.04 10.25 3.63
N TRP A 198 -12.97 9.84 4.89
CA TRP A 198 -12.39 10.64 5.97
C TRP A 198 -10.87 10.67 5.92
N ALA A 199 -10.24 9.51 5.74
CA ALA A 199 -8.79 9.41 5.59
C ALA A 199 -8.28 10.13 4.33
N ALA A 200 -9.08 10.16 3.26
CA ALA A 200 -8.77 10.85 2.01
C ALA A 200 -8.67 12.38 2.12
N MET A 201 -8.99 12.97 3.29
CA MET A 201 -8.79 14.40 3.54
C MET A 201 -7.35 14.75 3.95
N VAL A 202 -6.51 13.74 4.21
CA VAL A 202 -5.11 13.92 4.62
C VAL A 202 -4.24 14.05 3.38
N ASN A 203 -3.55 15.18 3.25
CA ASN A 203 -2.75 15.48 2.07
C ASN A 203 -1.44 14.71 1.98
N HIS A 204 -0.84 14.76 0.80
CA HIS A 204 0.44 14.16 0.49
C HIS A 204 1.64 14.94 1.04
N SER A 205 2.66 14.22 1.51
CA SER A 205 4.04 14.71 1.57
C SER A 205 5.02 13.56 1.29
N CYS A 206 6.09 13.81 0.54
CA CYS A 206 7.18 12.83 0.39
C CYS A 206 8.04 12.72 1.67
N ASP A 207 7.90 13.68 2.59
CA ASP A 207 8.43 13.67 3.96
C ASP A 207 7.26 13.75 4.94
N ALA A 208 6.45 12.69 4.92
CA ALA A 208 5.21 12.60 5.67
C ALA A 208 5.44 12.56 7.19
N ASN A 209 4.53 13.15 7.95
CA ASN A 209 4.57 13.11 9.42
C ASN A 209 3.66 12.03 10.02
N CYS A 210 2.88 11.33 9.20
CA CYS A 210 2.12 10.14 9.62
C CYS A 210 2.27 8.96 8.65
N THR A 211 1.96 7.76 9.16
CA THR A 211 1.90 6.52 8.39
C THR A 211 0.52 5.90 8.48
N VAL A 212 0.16 5.09 7.49
CA VAL A 212 -1.11 4.40 7.37
C VAL A 212 -0.90 2.91 7.62
N THR A 213 -1.71 2.33 8.50
CA THR A 213 -1.83 0.88 8.72
C THR A 213 -3.30 0.49 8.79
N PHE A 214 -3.62 -0.80 8.64
CA PHE A 214 -4.99 -1.29 8.72
C PHE A 214 -5.18 -2.24 9.89
N ALA A 215 -6.27 -2.06 10.64
CA ALA A 215 -6.64 -2.98 11.70
C ALA A 215 -7.08 -4.34 11.10
N PRO A 216 -6.52 -5.48 11.54
CA PRO A 216 -6.90 -6.80 11.04
C PRO A 216 -8.40 -7.04 11.11
N LYS A 217 -8.94 -7.82 10.16
CA LYS A 217 -10.38 -8.16 9.99
C LYS A 217 -11.35 -7.02 9.70
N SER A 218 -11.21 -5.89 10.38
CA SER A 218 -12.13 -4.74 10.27
C SER A 218 -11.77 -3.80 9.13
N HIS A 219 -10.50 -3.83 8.70
CA HIS A 219 -9.92 -2.93 7.70
C HIS A 219 -10.02 -1.46 8.13
N GLU A 220 -10.17 -1.17 9.42
CA GLU A 220 -10.15 0.21 9.88
C GLU A 220 -8.77 0.81 9.61
N LEU A 221 -8.74 1.87 8.83
CA LEU A 221 -7.53 2.62 8.53
C LEU A 221 -7.10 3.37 9.80
N GLN A 222 -5.83 3.25 10.18
CA GLN A 222 -5.22 3.89 11.33
C GLN A 222 -4.04 4.76 10.87
N MET A 223 -4.06 6.04 11.26
CA MET A 223 -2.95 6.96 11.02
C MET A 223 -2.21 7.28 12.31
N ARG A 224 -0.89 7.06 12.33
CA ARG A 224 -0.03 7.32 13.50
C ARG A 224 1.06 8.32 13.18
N ALA A 225 1.34 9.20 14.14
CA ALA A 225 2.42 10.18 14.02
C ALA A 225 3.78 9.47 13.99
N LEU A 226 4.63 9.80 13.02
CA LEU A 226 5.99 9.27 12.86
C LEU A 226 7.03 10.07 13.66
N ARG A 227 6.74 11.35 13.87
CA ARG A 227 7.59 12.32 14.58
C ARG A 227 6.73 13.23 15.47
N PRO A 228 7.33 14.08 16.31
CA PRO A 228 6.57 15.15 16.96
C PRO A 228 5.88 16.04 15.92
N ILE A 229 4.63 16.42 16.20
CA ILE A 229 3.81 17.31 15.35
C ILE A 229 3.31 18.44 16.23
N ALA A 230 3.52 19.68 15.82
CA ALA A 230 3.10 20.85 16.60
C ALA A 230 1.60 21.13 16.44
N ALA A 231 0.98 21.77 17.44
CA ALA A 231 -0.37 22.30 17.30
C ALA A 231 -0.48 23.23 16.08
N GLY A 232 -1.48 23.02 15.24
CA GLY A 232 -1.71 23.75 13.99
C GLY A 232 -0.92 23.25 12.79
N GLU A 233 0.02 22.31 12.96
CA GLU A 233 0.74 21.68 11.84
C GLU A 233 -0.20 20.76 11.04
N GLU A 234 -0.05 20.76 9.72
CA GLU A 234 -0.78 19.86 8.83
C GLU A 234 -0.33 18.40 9.01
N ILE A 235 -1.30 17.50 9.06
CA ILE A 235 -1.08 16.06 9.03
C ILE A 235 -0.96 15.63 7.58
N THR A 236 0.12 14.92 7.24
CA THR A 236 0.37 14.42 5.88
C THR A 236 0.82 12.98 5.89
N HIS A 237 0.43 12.22 4.86
CA HIS A 237 0.92 10.86 4.59
C HIS A 237 1.53 10.77 3.18
N ALA A 238 2.31 9.72 2.92
CA ALA A 238 2.78 9.44 1.57
C ALA A 238 1.70 8.68 0.78
N TYR A 239 1.40 9.13 -0.44
CA TYR A 239 0.36 8.54 -1.32
C TYR A 239 0.89 7.37 -2.14
N MET A 240 2.20 7.22 -2.15
CA MET A 240 2.94 6.16 -2.82
C MET A 240 4.14 5.79 -1.96
N ASP A 241 4.80 4.70 -2.31
CA ASP A 241 6.12 4.46 -1.80
C ASP A 241 7.09 5.58 -2.25
N VAL A 242 7.76 6.19 -1.27
CA VAL A 242 8.75 7.24 -1.50
C VAL A 242 10.13 6.65 -1.86
N ALA A 243 10.23 5.33 -1.93
CA ALA A 243 11.39 4.54 -2.34
C ALA A 243 11.65 4.51 -3.85
N ILE A 244 11.27 5.57 -4.55
CA ILE A 244 11.48 5.71 -5.99
C ILE A 244 12.11 7.08 -6.29
N PRO A 245 12.79 7.25 -7.43
CA PRO A 245 13.44 8.51 -7.79
C PRO A 245 12.49 9.70 -7.81
N ALA A 246 13.01 10.89 -7.47
CA ALA A 246 12.20 12.10 -7.38
C ALA A 246 11.44 12.44 -8.67
N THR A 247 12.05 12.13 -9.83
CA THR A 247 11.43 12.28 -11.15
C THR A 247 10.22 11.36 -11.33
N LYS A 248 10.33 10.10 -10.90
CA LYS A 248 9.22 9.13 -10.92
C LYS A 248 8.11 9.55 -9.95
N ARG A 249 8.45 9.99 -8.73
CA ARG A 249 7.47 10.51 -7.74
C ARG A 249 6.63 11.65 -8.32
N ARG A 250 7.28 12.70 -8.86
CA ARG A 250 6.59 13.85 -9.44
C ARG A 250 5.68 13.44 -10.61
N ARG A 251 6.16 12.58 -11.51
CA ARG A 251 5.34 12.08 -12.63
C ARG A 251 4.12 11.29 -12.16
N GLN A 252 4.28 10.41 -11.18
CA GLN A 252 3.15 9.64 -10.63
C GLN A 252 2.14 10.54 -9.90
N LEU A 253 2.61 11.51 -9.10
CA LEU A 253 1.74 12.48 -8.43
C LEU A 253 0.95 13.31 -9.44
N GLN A 254 1.61 13.80 -10.49
CA GLN A 254 0.95 14.56 -11.55
C GLN A 254 -0.04 13.70 -12.34
N ALA A 255 0.32 12.46 -12.68
CA ALA A 255 -0.51 11.59 -13.51
C ALA A 255 -1.75 11.07 -12.78
N GLN A 256 -1.64 10.74 -11.49
CA GLN A 256 -2.72 10.15 -10.72
C GLN A 256 -3.49 11.19 -9.89
N TYR A 257 -2.79 12.15 -9.28
CA TYR A 257 -3.37 13.10 -8.32
C TYR A 257 -3.43 14.54 -8.83
N HIS A 258 -2.95 14.80 -10.06
CA HIS A 258 -3.07 16.08 -10.76
C HIS A 258 -2.42 17.29 -10.04
N PHE A 259 -1.34 17.08 -9.28
CA PHE A 259 -0.61 18.17 -8.61
C PHE A 259 0.92 17.97 -8.59
N ASP A 260 1.63 19.10 -8.48
CA ASP A 260 3.08 19.16 -8.24
C ASP A 260 3.40 19.28 -6.74
N CYS A 261 4.18 18.33 -6.21
CA CYS A 261 4.55 18.34 -4.79
C CYS A 261 5.66 19.34 -4.47
N SER A 262 5.42 20.19 -3.47
CA SER A 262 6.33 21.23 -2.97
C SER A 262 6.81 20.98 -1.53
N CYS A 263 6.70 19.74 -1.04
CA CYS A 263 7.17 19.38 0.31
C CYS A 263 8.69 19.53 0.47
N ALA A 264 9.17 19.54 1.73
CA ALA A 264 10.58 19.74 2.06
C ALA A 264 11.54 18.81 1.30
N ARG A 265 11.20 17.52 1.12
CA ARG A 265 12.01 16.57 0.35
C ARG A 265 12.02 16.86 -1.15
N CYS A 266 10.93 17.41 -1.70
CA CYS A 266 10.85 17.78 -3.12
C CYS A 266 11.59 19.09 -3.43
N THR A 267 11.63 20.03 -2.47
CA THR A 267 12.36 21.30 -2.58
C THR A 267 13.83 21.18 -2.18
N SER A 268 14.14 20.26 -1.27
CA SER A 268 15.48 19.98 -0.76
C SER A 268 15.75 18.47 -0.85
N PRO A 269 16.17 17.96 -2.03
CA PRO A 269 16.41 16.54 -2.25
C PRO A 269 17.43 15.96 -1.27
N THR A 270 17.20 14.73 -0.81
CA THR A 270 18.18 14.01 0.02
C THR A 270 19.38 13.53 -0.83
N SER A 271 20.45 13.09 -0.17
CA SER A 271 21.58 12.45 -0.87
C SER A 271 21.13 11.24 -1.70
N PHE A 272 20.19 10.44 -1.17
CA PHE A 272 19.59 9.33 -1.90
C PHE A 272 18.83 9.81 -3.15
N ASP A 273 18.00 10.85 -3.03
CA ASP A 273 17.22 11.37 -4.16
C ASP A 273 18.10 11.83 -5.33
N LEU A 274 19.33 12.29 -5.06
CA LEU A 274 20.29 12.72 -6.08
C LEU A 274 20.94 11.56 -6.85
N VAL A 275 20.97 10.35 -6.28
CA VAL A 275 21.70 9.20 -6.86
C VAL A 275 20.84 7.98 -7.15
N SER A 276 19.55 8.02 -6.77
CA SER A 276 18.62 6.90 -6.87
C SER A 276 18.30 6.45 -8.30
N ASP A 277 18.56 7.28 -9.31
CA ASP A 277 18.48 6.98 -10.74
C ASP A 277 19.80 7.28 -11.50
N ALA A 278 20.90 7.45 -10.76
CA ALA A 278 22.19 7.87 -11.30
C ALA A 278 23.12 6.69 -11.65
N GLY A 279 24.12 7.00 -12.49
CA GLY A 279 25.21 6.12 -12.89
C GLY A 279 26.26 5.95 -11.80
N THR A 280 27.27 5.11 -12.06
CA THR A 280 28.36 4.86 -11.11
C THR A 280 29.11 6.12 -10.65
N ASP A 281 29.13 7.17 -11.48
CA ASP A 281 29.72 8.48 -11.19
C ASP A 281 28.77 9.47 -10.50
N GLY A 282 27.53 9.07 -10.22
CA GLY A 282 26.47 9.94 -9.70
C GLY A 282 25.84 10.86 -10.75
N GLY A 283 26.21 10.71 -12.02
CA GLY A 283 25.66 11.44 -13.15
C GLY A 283 24.41 10.81 -13.77
N PRO A 284 23.75 11.50 -14.71
CA PRO A 284 22.62 10.94 -15.45
C PRO A 284 23.05 9.76 -16.34
N ILE A 285 22.16 8.78 -16.51
CA ILE A 285 22.39 7.61 -17.39
C ILE A 285 21.50 7.69 -18.61
N ASP A 286 22.06 7.41 -19.79
CA ASP A 286 21.26 7.02 -20.95
C ASP A 286 20.98 5.51 -20.91
N SER A 287 20.00 5.11 -20.09
CA SER A 287 19.65 3.70 -19.88
C SER A 287 19.16 3.01 -21.16
N GLY A 288 18.66 3.79 -22.14
CA GLY A 288 18.21 3.27 -23.44
C GLY A 288 19.35 2.91 -24.40
N ALA A 289 20.57 3.40 -24.15
CA ALA A 289 21.73 3.17 -25.00
C ALA A 289 22.66 2.06 -24.51
N SER A 290 22.52 1.56 -23.28
CA SER A 290 23.39 0.53 -22.72
C SER A 290 22.87 -0.90 -22.99
N PRO A 291 23.57 -1.72 -23.81
CA PRO A 291 23.19 -3.11 -24.04
C PRO A 291 23.19 -3.94 -22.75
N ASP A 292 24.09 -3.63 -21.81
CA ASP A 292 24.21 -4.33 -20.53
C ASP A 292 22.99 -4.08 -19.64
N LEU A 293 22.51 -2.83 -19.55
CA LEU A 293 21.31 -2.49 -18.78
C LEU A 293 20.04 -3.08 -19.41
N ALA A 294 19.96 -3.10 -20.74
CA ALA A 294 18.89 -3.77 -21.46
C ALA A 294 18.89 -5.28 -21.19
N ARG A 295 20.07 -5.92 -21.21
CA ARG A 295 20.23 -7.33 -20.87
C ARG A 295 19.87 -7.62 -19.42
N ALA A 296 20.31 -6.81 -18.47
CA ALA A 296 19.96 -6.95 -17.06
C ALA A 296 18.44 -6.90 -16.85
N THR A 297 17.75 -5.96 -17.51
CA THR A 297 16.28 -5.85 -17.47
C THR A 297 15.61 -7.12 -17.99
N GLN A 298 16.09 -7.69 -19.09
CA GLN A 298 15.58 -8.95 -19.62
C GLN A 298 15.81 -10.14 -18.68
N LEU A 299 16.97 -10.20 -18.01
CA LEU A 299 17.30 -11.26 -17.05
C LEU A 299 16.39 -11.20 -15.81
N VAL A 300 16.14 -10.01 -15.27
CA VAL A 300 15.22 -9.83 -14.14
C VAL A 300 13.80 -10.28 -14.53
N ALA A 301 13.31 -9.87 -15.69
CA ALA A 301 11.99 -10.29 -16.18
C ALA A 301 11.90 -11.81 -16.42
N ALA A 302 12.95 -12.42 -16.97
CA ALA A 302 13.01 -13.86 -17.21
C ALA A 302 13.05 -14.69 -15.92
N ALA A 303 13.56 -14.14 -14.82
CA ALA A 303 13.66 -14.84 -13.54
C ALA A 303 12.29 -15.07 -12.86
N VAL A 304 11.26 -14.29 -13.19
CA VAL A 304 9.95 -14.34 -12.53
C VAL A 304 9.28 -15.73 -12.56
N PRO A 305 9.17 -16.41 -13.72
CA PRO A 305 8.55 -17.74 -13.79
C PRO A 305 9.50 -18.91 -13.47
N MET A 306 10.77 -18.65 -13.13
CA MET A 306 11.80 -19.70 -13.00
C MET A 306 11.79 -20.39 -11.64
N SER A 307 12.45 -21.55 -11.56
CA SER A 307 12.78 -22.14 -10.26
C SER A 307 13.76 -21.25 -9.48
N PRO A 308 13.81 -21.33 -8.13
CA PRO A 308 14.71 -20.47 -7.35
C PRO A 308 16.16 -20.50 -7.79
N GLN A 309 16.74 -21.67 -8.10
CA GLN A 309 18.13 -21.79 -8.55
C GLN A 309 18.40 -21.11 -9.92
N GLU A 310 17.49 -21.26 -10.87
CA GLU A 310 17.60 -20.65 -12.19
C GLU A 310 17.43 -19.12 -12.10
N ALA A 311 16.45 -18.68 -11.30
CA ALA A 311 16.21 -17.27 -11.02
C ALA A 311 17.43 -16.61 -10.37
N ILE A 312 18.03 -17.24 -9.35
CA ILE A 312 19.26 -16.75 -8.69
C ILE A 312 20.38 -16.55 -9.71
N THR A 313 20.55 -17.47 -10.65
CA THR A 313 21.60 -17.38 -11.67
C THR A 313 21.41 -16.14 -12.55
N CYS A 314 20.19 -15.94 -13.07
CA CYS A 314 19.86 -14.77 -13.90
C CYS A 314 20.00 -13.46 -13.12
N LEU A 315 19.52 -13.43 -11.87
CA LEU A 315 19.55 -12.24 -11.02
C LEU A 315 20.97 -11.85 -10.63
N ARG A 316 21.86 -12.81 -10.36
CA ARG A 316 23.28 -12.51 -10.10
C ARG A 316 23.98 -11.90 -11.31
N GLU A 317 23.71 -12.41 -12.50
CA GLU A 317 24.23 -11.81 -13.74
C GLU A 317 23.68 -10.39 -13.93
N ALA A 318 22.37 -10.19 -13.73
CA ALA A 318 21.76 -8.87 -13.78
C ALA A 318 22.37 -7.89 -12.76
N LEU A 319 22.67 -8.36 -11.54
CA LEU A 319 23.30 -7.55 -10.50
C LEU A 319 24.70 -7.10 -10.92
N VAL A 320 25.50 -7.98 -11.52
CA VAL A 320 26.84 -7.63 -12.03
C VAL A 320 26.74 -6.55 -13.11
N LEU A 321 25.84 -6.74 -14.07
CA LEU A 321 25.62 -5.77 -15.15
C LEU A 321 25.15 -4.42 -14.60
N ARG A 322 24.16 -4.41 -13.70
CA ARG A 322 23.67 -3.16 -13.08
C ARG A 322 24.75 -2.49 -12.24
N SER A 323 25.50 -3.23 -11.43
CA SER A 323 26.55 -2.66 -10.56
C SER A 323 27.74 -2.07 -11.31
N ALA A 324 27.95 -2.47 -12.57
CA ALA A 324 29.00 -1.89 -13.42
C ALA A 324 28.64 -0.50 -13.97
N HIS A 325 27.33 -0.19 -14.06
CA HIS A 325 26.83 1.01 -14.74
C HIS A 325 26.02 1.95 -13.85
N LEU A 326 25.42 1.44 -12.79
CA LEU A 326 24.52 2.16 -11.89
C LEU A 326 25.20 2.50 -10.56
N HIS A 327 24.78 3.61 -9.95
CA HIS A 327 25.19 3.95 -8.58
C HIS A 327 24.78 2.82 -7.61
N ALA A 328 25.56 2.62 -6.54
CA ALA A 328 25.28 1.60 -5.53
C ALA A 328 23.92 1.80 -4.81
N LEU A 329 23.37 3.01 -4.82
CA LEU A 329 22.05 3.36 -4.29
C LEU A 329 20.96 3.52 -5.37
N ASN A 330 21.23 3.08 -6.60
CA ASN A 330 20.25 3.14 -7.67
C ASN A 330 19.11 2.12 -7.42
N VAL A 331 17.86 2.52 -7.63
CA VAL A 331 16.68 1.68 -7.34
C VAL A 331 16.64 0.39 -8.16
N ASP A 332 17.23 0.37 -9.35
CA ASP A 332 17.32 -0.83 -10.16
C ASP A 332 18.32 -1.84 -9.55
N VAL A 333 19.34 -1.38 -8.80
CA VAL A 333 20.22 -2.29 -8.04
C VAL A 333 19.46 -2.87 -6.84
N LEU A 334 18.68 -2.04 -6.14
CA LEU A 334 17.80 -2.47 -5.05
C LEU A 334 16.79 -3.54 -5.49
N GLU A 335 16.17 -3.36 -6.66
CA GLU A 335 15.22 -4.33 -7.24
C GLU A 335 15.86 -5.73 -7.33
N VAL A 336 17.09 -5.84 -7.82
CA VAL A 336 17.77 -7.13 -7.94
C VAL A 336 18.06 -7.73 -6.57
N HIS A 337 18.52 -6.94 -5.59
CA HIS A 337 18.73 -7.43 -4.23
C HIS A 337 17.44 -7.91 -3.58
N SER A 338 16.33 -7.21 -3.78
CA SER A 338 15.01 -7.63 -3.29
C SER A 338 14.59 -8.97 -3.88
N HIS A 339 14.74 -9.17 -5.20
CA HIS A 339 14.44 -10.44 -5.83
C HIS A 339 15.39 -11.55 -5.36
N LEU A 340 16.69 -11.28 -5.25
CA LEU A 340 17.68 -12.23 -4.75
C LEU A 340 17.35 -12.68 -3.33
N LEU A 341 16.98 -11.77 -2.43
CA LEU A 341 16.58 -12.11 -1.07
C LEU A 341 15.44 -13.13 -1.07
N THR A 342 14.37 -12.85 -1.82
CA THR A 342 13.23 -13.78 -1.95
C THR A 342 13.66 -15.16 -2.46
N GLN A 343 14.49 -15.21 -3.51
CA GLN A 343 14.91 -16.49 -4.07
C GLN A 343 15.89 -17.25 -3.17
N TYR A 344 16.80 -16.56 -2.46
CA TYR A 344 17.70 -17.20 -1.50
C TYR A 344 16.93 -17.78 -0.31
N LEU A 345 15.91 -17.09 0.21
CA LEU A 345 15.04 -17.62 1.25
C LEU A 345 14.29 -18.87 0.77
N ALA A 346 13.74 -18.83 -0.45
CA ALA A 346 13.06 -19.99 -1.06
C ALA A 346 14.02 -21.18 -1.26
N ALA A 347 15.26 -20.92 -1.64
CA ALA A 347 16.32 -21.91 -1.78
C ALA A 347 16.95 -22.35 -0.44
N ARG A 348 16.55 -21.74 0.69
CA ARG A 348 17.14 -21.92 2.04
C ARG A 348 18.64 -21.62 2.11
N ASP A 349 19.12 -20.72 1.26
CA ASP A 349 20.49 -20.21 1.25
C ASP A 349 20.59 -18.97 2.15
N PHE A 350 20.63 -19.21 3.47
CA PHE A 350 20.54 -18.14 4.46
C PHE A 350 21.75 -17.19 4.42
N GLU A 351 22.95 -17.68 4.09
CA GLU A 351 24.16 -16.84 4.04
C GLU A 351 24.03 -15.77 2.93
N ASN A 352 23.63 -16.17 1.72
CA ASN A 352 23.41 -15.22 0.64
C ASN A 352 22.14 -14.38 0.85
N ALA A 353 21.09 -14.93 1.46
CA ALA A 353 19.92 -14.16 1.87
C ALA A 353 20.32 -13.01 2.82
N ARG A 354 21.17 -13.29 3.81
CA ARG A 354 21.71 -12.27 4.73
C ARG A 354 22.50 -11.21 3.96
N GLY A 355 23.35 -11.61 3.02
CA GLY A 355 24.09 -10.69 2.16
C GLY A 355 23.17 -9.73 1.38
N ALA A 356 22.13 -10.27 0.74
CA ALA A 356 21.13 -9.47 0.03
C ALA A 356 20.35 -8.54 0.98
N ALA A 357 19.91 -9.04 2.13
CA ALA A 357 19.21 -8.23 3.14
C ALA A 357 20.07 -7.08 3.67
N ARG A 358 21.37 -7.28 3.88
CA ARG A 358 22.29 -6.19 4.28
C ARG A 358 22.51 -5.17 3.18
N ALA A 359 22.61 -5.63 1.93
CA ALA A 359 22.68 -4.72 0.80
C ALA A 359 21.43 -3.82 0.75
N MET A 360 20.23 -4.41 0.84
CA MET A 360 18.96 -3.67 0.90
C MET A 360 18.89 -2.68 2.07
N TRP A 361 19.39 -3.05 3.25
CA TRP A 361 19.40 -2.16 4.41
C TRP A 361 20.17 -0.86 4.14
N THR A 362 21.26 -0.92 3.38
CA THR A 362 22.04 0.27 2.98
C THR A 362 21.19 1.26 2.18
N PHE A 363 20.26 0.77 1.35
CA PHE A 363 19.30 1.63 0.66
C PHE A 363 18.26 2.19 1.61
N TYR A 364 17.65 1.32 2.43
CA TYR A 364 16.56 1.71 3.33
C TYR A 364 17.02 2.75 4.35
N GLU A 365 18.23 2.62 4.87
CA GLU A 365 18.84 3.60 5.79
C GLU A 365 19.07 4.97 5.12
N ALA A 366 19.44 4.99 3.84
CA ALA A 366 19.65 6.24 3.10
C ALA A 366 18.34 6.92 2.64
N MET A 367 17.28 6.13 2.47
CA MET A 367 16.07 6.50 1.75
C MET A 367 14.87 6.78 2.65
N TYR A 368 14.65 5.93 3.65
CA TYR A 368 13.52 6.07 4.55
C TYR A 368 13.89 6.96 5.75
N PRO A 369 12.93 7.76 6.26
CA PRO A 369 13.10 8.42 7.55
C PRO A 369 13.41 7.39 8.66
N THR A 370 14.04 7.86 9.74
CA THR A 370 14.43 7.01 10.89
C THR A 370 13.29 6.21 11.52
N THR A 371 12.03 6.57 11.25
CA THR A 371 10.86 5.84 11.68
C THR A 371 9.94 5.64 10.49
N HIS A 372 10.12 4.51 9.79
CA HIS A 372 9.32 4.10 8.66
C HIS A 372 9.01 2.61 8.74
N ALA A 373 7.78 2.21 8.41
CA ALA A 373 7.33 0.83 8.62
C ALA A 373 8.14 -0.20 7.81
N MET A 374 8.47 0.11 6.54
CA MET A 374 9.34 -0.76 5.72
C MET A 374 10.74 -0.93 6.30
N ALA A 375 11.33 0.11 6.90
CA ALA A 375 12.62 0.00 7.56
C ALA A 375 12.54 -0.90 8.80
N GLY A 376 11.48 -0.75 9.61
CA GLY A 376 11.25 -1.60 10.78
C GLY A 376 11.01 -3.07 10.42
N LEU A 377 10.23 -3.35 9.37
CA LEU A 377 10.00 -4.70 8.87
C LEU A 377 11.28 -5.33 8.30
N HIS A 378 12.08 -4.56 7.57
CA HIS A 378 13.35 -5.04 7.03
C HIS A 378 14.35 -5.39 8.13
N LEU A 379 14.46 -4.55 9.17
CA LEU A 379 15.27 -4.83 10.34
C LEU A 379 14.78 -6.05 11.12
N TYR A 380 13.46 -6.28 11.17
CA TYR A 380 12.91 -7.51 11.71
C TYR A 380 13.41 -8.73 10.93
N THR A 381 13.27 -8.71 9.60
CA THR A 381 13.75 -9.79 8.72
C THR A 381 15.26 -10.02 8.86
N LEU A 382 16.05 -8.94 8.87
CA LEU A 382 17.50 -9.03 8.99
C LEU A 382 17.92 -9.58 10.36
N GLY A 383 17.28 -9.11 11.44
CA GLY A 383 17.54 -9.59 12.79
C GLY A 383 17.14 -11.06 12.99
N ASP A 384 16.02 -11.49 12.42
CA ASP A 384 15.58 -12.90 12.44
C ASP A 384 16.53 -13.80 11.64
N LEU A 385 17.00 -13.35 10.48
CA LEU A 385 18.01 -14.06 9.70
C LEU A 385 19.32 -14.19 10.48
N GLU A 386 19.81 -13.11 11.07
CA GLU A 386 21.08 -13.11 11.80
C GLU A 386 21.05 -13.94 13.08
N ALA A 387 19.86 -14.18 13.66
CA ALA A 387 19.69 -15.04 14.82
C ALA A 387 20.09 -16.51 14.55
N GLN A 388 20.20 -16.91 13.28
CA GLN A 388 20.64 -18.25 12.89
C GLN A 388 22.12 -18.52 13.21
N TRP A 389 22.93 -17.47 13.45
CA TRP A 389 24.36 -17.58 13.73
C TRP A 389 24.68 -17.14 15.18
N PRO A 390 25.16 -18.05 16.05
CA PRO A 390 25.48 -17.74 17.44
C PRO A 390 26.45 -16.56 17.61
N GLU A 391 27.42 -16.41 16.72
CA GLU A 391 28.40 -15.32 16.74
C GLU A 391 27.81 -13.95 16.33
N ARG A 392 26.58 -13.93 15.82
CA ARG A 392 25.87 -12.72 15.35
C ARG A 392 24.71 -12.31 16.25
N LEU A 393 24.50 -12.98 17.39
CA LEU A 393 23.38 -12.69 18.29
C LEU A 393 23.35 -11.23 18.78
N GLY A 394 24.51 -10.58 18.91
CA GLY A 394 24.59 -9.15 19.23
C GLY A 394 24.02 -8.25 18.12
N GLU A 395 24.35 -8.54 16.86
CA GLU A 395 23.85 -7.80 15.69
C GLU A 395 22.35 -8.05 15.50
N SER A 396 21.93 -9.32 15.59
CA SER A 396 20.52 -9.72 15.56
C SER A 396 19.69 -8.97 16.62
N ARG A 397 20.17 -8.94 17.88
CA ARG A 397 19.49 -8.25 18.97
C ARG A 397 19.36 -6.75 18.69
N ALA A 398 20.40 -6.10 18.16
CA ALA A 398 20.37 -4.68 17.84
C ALA A 398 19.33 -4.37 16.74
N HIS A 399 19.31 -5.15 15.64
CA HIS A 399 18.32 -4.99 14.58
C HIS A 399 16.88 -5.23 15.08
N LEU A 400 16.64 -6.27 15.88
CA LEU A 400 15.31 -6.57 16.43
C LEU A 400 14.83 -5.51 17.43
N GLN A 401 15.74 -4.92 18.23
CA GLN A 401 15.42 -3.82 19.14
C GLN A 401 14.99 -2.57 18.37
N GLU A 402 15.70 -2.25 17.28
CA GLU A 402 15.37 -1.10 16.45
C GLU A 402 14.09 -1.34 15.64
N ALA A 403 13.89 -2.55 15.12
CA ALA A 403 12.62 -2.97 14.54
C ALA A 403 11.47 -2.80 15.55
N HIS A 404 11.65 -3.21 16.80
CA HIS A 404 10.63 -3.03 17.84
C HIS A 404 10.35 -1.54 18.11
N ARG A 405 11.39 -0.69 18.19
CA ARG A 405 11.23 0.76 18.38
C ARG A 405 10.38 1.36 17.26
N ILE A 406 10.70 1.03 16.01
CA ILE A 406 10.02 1.56 14.82
C ILE A 406 8.59 1.02 14.74
N LEU A 407 8.40 -0.30 14.80
CA LEU A 407 7.09 -0.95 14.64
C LEU A 407 6.13 -0.60 15.77
N ALA A 408 6.62 -0.39 16.99
CA ALA A 408 5.79 0.10 18.10
C ALA A 408 5.23 1.52 17.86
N ILE A 409 5.89 2.32 17.01
CA ILE A 409 5.41 3.64 16.58
C ILE A 409 4.46 3.48 15.38
N THR A 410 4.87 2.75 14.35
CA THR A 410 4.14 2.68 13.07
C THR A 410 2.88 1.83 13.14
N HIS A 411 2.92 0.69 13.84
CA HIS A 411 1.77 -0.22 14.01
C HIS A 411 1.05 0.01 15.34
N GLY A 412 1.78 0.46 16.36
CA GLY A 412 1.29 0.66 17.72
C GLY A 412 1.69 -0.46 18.67
N ARG A 413 1.82 -0.12 19.96
CA ARG A 413 2.36 -1.02 21.01
C ARG A 413 1.53 -2.27 21.28
N GLU A 414 0.24 -2.20 21.00
CA GLU A 414 -0.72 -3.30 21.20
C GLU A 414 -0.92 -4.15 19.94
N HIS A 415 -0.22 -3.83 18.84
CA HIS A 415 -0.32 -4.60 17.60
C HIS A 415 0.27 -6.01 17.78
N PRO A 416 -0.38 -7.08 17.28
CA PRO A 416 0.10 -8.46 17.43
C PRO A 416 1.55 -8.68 16.99
N LEU A 417 1.95 -8.13 15.84
CA LEU A 417 3.33 -8.16 15.35
C LEU A 417 4.33 -7.61 16.37
N VAL A 418 4.00 -6.47 17.01
CA VAL A 418 4.87 -5.80 17.99
C VAL A 418 4.95 -6.61 19.29
N HIS A 419 3.84 -7.22 19.72
CA HIS A 419 3.83 -8.12 20.86
C HIS A 419 4.67 -9.39 20.62
N GLY A 420 4.55 -9.98 19.43
CA GLY A 420 5.37 -11.12 19.00
C GLY A 420 6.86 -10.80 19.05
N LEU A 421 7.26 -9.68 18.44
CA LEU A 421 8.65 -9.22 18.46
C LEU A 421 9.17 -8.94 19.89
N ARG A 422 8.35 -8.35 20.77
CA ARG A 422 8.73 -8.17 22.18
C ARG A 422 9.02 -9.50 22.87
N SER A 423 8.24 -10.53 22.56
CA SER A 423 8.40 -11.88 23.11
C SER A 423 9.68 -12.54 22.60
N VAL A 424 9.99 -12.39 21.31
CA VAL A 424 11.25 -12.82 20.70
C VAL A 424 12.43 -12.18 21.44
N LEU A 425 12.45 -10.85 21.56
CA LEU A 425 13.52 -10.10 22.25
C LEU A 425 13.73 -10.52 23.70
N ALA A 426 12.65 -10.83 24.43
CA ALA A 426 12.72 -11.29 25.82
C ALA A 426 13.28 -12.71 25.95
N SER A 427 13.15 -13.53 24.90
CA SER A 427 13.64 -14.92 24.86
C SER A 427 15.06 -15.07 24.32
N MET A 428 15.63 -14.02 23.72
CA MET A 428 16.98 -14.07 23.17
C MET A 428 18.03 -14.25 24.28
N PRO A 429 19.05 -15.09 24.05
CA PRO A 429 20.12 -15.38 25.01
C PRO A 429 21.05 -14.20 25.32
#